data_AF-A0A257VPZ0-F1
#
_entry.id   AF-A0A257VPZ0-F1
#
_cell.length_a   1.000
_cell.length_b   1.000
_cell.length_c   1.000
_cell.angle_alpha   90.00
_cell.angle_beta   90.00
_cell.angle_gamma   90.00
#
_symmetry.space_group_name_H-M   'P 1'
#
loop_
_entity.id
_entity.type
_entity.pdbx_description
1 polymer ?
#
loop_
_entity_poly.entity_id
_entity_poly.type
_entity_poly.pdbx_seq_one_letter_code
_entity_poly.pdbx_strand_id
1 'polypeptide(L)'
;MVLSGKDVVLTERGRVSIDYVNTEAQYSNTVFLVRATFPGGSTVELGSSGCLTDARVKAEGLALASDKLSAFGCRVTLDSDPKTTNQIEAFPAGTSFELGLCVDKAGRGVCDDFWWSDPNKNSDSADHLLQKPIRPERYRGTLLQLGWEDSRNNGDQDFDDTILYLRVERDSDGDGLWDDWETFGVDTDGDGEIDLDLPALGANPGRKDIFLEIDYMGKAKDGHDHKPNPEAIQRVVAAFANAPVPNPDGSTGITLHVDVSNEIPHQDRMIFGREFAAIKADPAYFGARNPRRFVYRYVIYGHEYDSPVKGSGGVAEKPGDDLMVTLIRPSAQAEAGTLMHELGHTLGLDHGGGDDVNNKPNYRSVMNYRHQFSGVPYWEKVSTVGASGEAVRFNPDEDTFSYRIDFSRLVLPDLNEAELNERDPLIPVTSPPVRTRF
;
A
#
# COMPACT_ATOMS: atom_id res chain seq x y z
N MET A 1 9.77 6.40 -32.49
CA MET A 1 11.21 6.10 -32.46
C MET A 1 11.35 4.94 -31.48
N VAL A 2 11.51 3.73 -32.01
CA VAL A 2 11.71 2.50 -31.23
C VAL A 2 13.18 2.48 -30.84
N LEU A 3 13.48 2.40 -29.53
CA LEU A 3 14.87 2.29 -29.07
C LEU A 3 15.24 0.81 -29.05
N SER A 4 16.37 0.52 -29.69
CA SER A 4 16.92 -0.79 -29.99
C SER A 4 17.74 -1.40 -28.85
N GLY A 5 17.64 -2.72 -28.67
CA GLY A 5 18.77 -3.66 -28.64
C GLY A 5 19.75 -3.65 -27.47
N LYS A 6 19.37 -3.15 -26.28
CA LYS A 6 20.18 -3.20 -25.05
C LYS A 6 19.29 -3.20 -23.81
N ASP A 7 19.88 -3.58 -22.67
CA ASP A 7 19.35 -3.42 -21.31
C ASP A 7 18.56 -2.12 -21.08
N VAL A 8 17.56 -2.18 -20.20
CA VAL A 8 16.76 -1.00 -19.84
C VAL A 8 17.59 -0.07 -18.97
N VAL A 9 17.78 1.19 -19.39
CA VAL A 9 18.55 2.18 -18.63
C VAL A 9 17.62 3.24 -18.03
N LEU A 10 17.66 3.39 -16.71
CA LEU A 10 16.85 4.38 -16.00
C LEU A 10 17.30 5.80 -16.37
N THR A 11 16.35 6.65 -16.77
CA THR A 11 16.64 8.04 -17.10
C THR A 11 16.71 8.94 -15.87
N GLU A 12 16.03 8.56 -14.80
CA GLU A 12 15.90 9.32 -13.57
C GLU A 12 16.21 8.45 -12.36
N ARG A 13 16.51 9.10 -11.22
CA ARG A 13 16.57 8.41 -9.93
C ARG A 13 15.14 8.17 -9.45
N GLY A 14 14.84 6.97 -8.99
CA GLY A 14 13.54 6.67 -8.40
C GLY A 14 13.46 5.24 -7.88
N ARG A 15 12.42 4.97 -7.10
CA ARG A 15 12.01 3.59 -6.84
C ARG A 15 11.50 2.97 -8.14
N VAL A 16 11.58 1.65 -8.25
CA VAL A 16 11.19 0.98 -9.49
C VAL A 16 10.14 -0.05 -9.19
N SER A 17 9.05 0.01 -9.94
CA SER A 17 8.05 -1.04 -10.01
C SER A 17 8.00 -1.64 -11.41
N ILE A 18 7.63 -2.91 -11.47
CA ILE A 18 7.37 -3.64 -12.71
C ILE A 18 5.97 -4.23 -12.57
N ASP A 19 5.03 -3.69 -13.31
CA ASP A 19 3.71 -4.29 -13.45
C ASP A 19 3.80 -5.37 -14.52
N TYR A 20 3.50 -6.60 -14.16
CA TYR A 20 3.14 -7.63 -15.12
C TYR A 20 1.71 -7.36 -15.53
N VAL A 21 1.45 -7.28 -16.84
CA VAL A 21 0.21 -6.75 -17.37
C VAL A 21 -0.60 -7.88 -17.98
N ASN A 22 -0.12 -8.43 -19.08
CA ASN A 22 -0.75 -9.56 -19.76
C ASN A 22 0.28 -10.41 -20.51
N THR A 23 -0.22 -11.48 -21.09
CA THR A 23 0.52 -12.46 -21.88
C THR A 23 -0.44 -13.11 -22.86
N GLU A 24 -0.01 -13.22 -24.11
CA GLU A 24 -0.60 -14.16 -25.06
C GLU A 24 0.29 -15.37 -25.35
N ALA A 25 1.35 -15.53 -24.54
CA ALA A 25 2.34 -16.58 -24.70
C ALA A 25 1.70 -17.95 -24.91
N GLN A 26 2.21 -18.66 -25.91
CA GLN A 26 1.84 -20.04 -26.16
C GLN A 26 2.40 -20.99 -25.08
N TYR A 27 3.37 -20.51 -24.29
CA TYR A 27 4.13 -21.27 -23.31
C TYR A 27 4.07 -20.64 -21.92
N SER A 28 4.61 -21.36 -20.93
CA SER A 28 4.75 -20.81 -19.57
C SER A 28 5.99 -19.92 -19.51
N ASN A 29 5.82 -18.61 -19.64
CA ASN A 29 6.94 -17.69 -19.52
C ASN A 29 7.18 -17.26 -18.07
N THR A 30 8.42 -16.86 -17.78
CA THR A 30 8.82 -16.27 -16.50
C THR A 30 9.88 -15.22 -16.75
N VAL A 31 9.62 -14.02 -16.26
CA VAL A 31 10.50 -12.86 -16.42
C VAL A 31 11.47 -12.81 -15.24
N PHE A 32 12.73 -12.55 -15.54
CA PHE A 32 13.82 -12.42 -14.58
C PHE A 32 14.50 -11.06 -14.71
N LEU A 33 14.83 -10.45 -13.57
CA LEU A 33 15.87 -9.43 -13.48
C LEU A 33 17.20 -10.14 -13.28
N VAL A 34 17.94 -10.32 -14.38
CA VAL A 34 19.21 -11.04 -14.38
C VAL A 34 20.27 -10.25 -13.63
N ARG A 35 20.34 -8.94 -13.90
CA ARG A 35 21.32 -8.06 -13.26
C ARG A 35 20.85 -6.61 -13.25
N ALA A 36 21.08 -5.93 -12.12
CA ALA A 36 21.07 -4.46 -12.03
C ALA A 36 22.50 -3.93 -11.86
N THR A 37 22.87 -2.96 -12.68
CA THR A 37 24.21 -2.35 -12.68
C THR A 37 24.10 -0.84 -12.47
N PHE A 38 24.64 -0.33 -11.36
CA PHE A 38 24.69 1.11 -11.09
C PHE A 38 25.66 1.85 -12.02
N PRO A 39 25.51 3.19 -12.16
CA PRO A 39 26.52 4.02 -12.79
C PRO A 39 27.90 3.80 -12.15
N GLY A 40 28.87 3.36 -12.94
CA GLY A 40 30.21 2.98 -12.46
C GLY A 40 30.48 1.47 -12.44
N GLY A 41 29.47 0.63 -12.75
CA GLY A 41 29.67 -0.79 -13.06
C GLY A 41 29.51 -1.75 -11.87
N SER A 42 29.12 -1.27 -10.68
CA SER A 42 28.83 -2.14 -9.55
C SER A 42 27.47 -2.82 -9.70
N THR A 43 27.44 -4.13 -9.47
CA THR A 43 26.20 -4.91 -9.40
C THR A 43 25.57 -4.82 -8.02
N VAL A 44 24.25 -4.93 -7.98
CA VAL A 44 23.43 -4.69 -6.78
C VAL A 44 22.78 -5.99 -6.32
N GLU A 45 22.72 -6.20 -5.00
CA GLU A 45 21.88 -7.25 -4.42
C GLU A 45 20.44 -6.75 -4.41
N LEU A 46 19.52 -7.51 -5.00
CA LEU A 46 18.16 -7.05 -5.26
C LEU A 46 17.16 -7.76 -4.36
N GLY A 47 16.21 -6.99 -3.83
CA GLY A 47 14.97 -7.51 -3.26
C GLY A 47 13.80 -7.30 -4.21
N SER A 48 12.81 -8.20 -4.16
CA SER A 48 11.51 -7.99 -4.78
C SER A 48 10.37 -8.46 -3.87
N SER A 49 9.20 -7.86 -4.05
CA SER A 49 7.93 -8.30 -3.43
C SER A 49 6.77 -8.08 -4.39
N GLY A 50 5.65 -8.78 -4.17
CA GLY A 50 4.40 -8.62 -4.91
C GLY A 50 4.02 -9.85 -5.73
N CYS A 51 4.41 -9.91 -7.01
CA CYS A 51 4.06 -11.01 -7.91
C CYS A 51 4.48 -12.41 -7.40
N LEU A 52 3.69 -13.42 -7.75
CA LEU A 52 4.03 -14.82 -7.53
C LEU A 52 4.85 -15.37 -8.71
N THR A 53 5.82 -16.23 -8.41
CA THR A 53 6.68 -16.88 -9.42
C THR A 53 6.61 -18.39 -9.28
N ASP A 54 6.63 -19.13 -10.40
CA ASP A 54 6.68 -20.60 -10.34
C ASP A 54 8.05 -21.05 -9.81
N ALA A 55 8.08 -21.49 -8.56
CA ALA A 55 9.30 -21.89 -7.87
C ALA A 55 10.06 -23.04 -8.57
N ARG A 56 9.42 -23.77 -9.48
CA ARG A 56 10.05 -24.83 -10.28
C ARG A 56 10.94 -24.25 -11.35
N VAL A 57 10.60 -23.08 -11.90
CA VAL A 57 11.38 -22.40 -12.94
C VAL A 57 12.62 -21.78 -12.31
N LYS A 58 13.80 -22.25 -12.72
CA LYS A 58 15.08 -21.76 -12.23
C LYS A 58 15.92 -21.23 -13.40
N ALA A 59 16.29 -19.96 -13.32
CA ALA A 59 17.18 -19.30 -14.24
C ALA A 59 18.12 -18.33 -13.49
N GLU A 60 19.02 -17.66 -14.22
CA GLU A 60 19.88 -16.63 -13.66
C GLU A 60 19.05 -15.39 -13.25
N GLY A 61 19.34 -14.84 -12.07
CA GLY A 61 18.71 -13.63 -11.58
C GLY A 61 17.52 -13.83 -10.64
N LEU A 62 16.83 -12.71 -10.39
CA LEU A 62 15.65 -12.63 -9.54
C LEU A 62 14.40 -12.84 -10.41
N ALA A 63 13.63 -13.89 -10.11
CA ALA A 63 12.33 -14.08 -10.77
C ALA A 63 11.40 -12.94 -10.37
N LEU A 64 10.79 -12.30 -11.37
CA LEU A 64 9.89 -11.15 -11.18
C LEU A 64 8.44 -11.60 -11.25
N ALA A 65 8.05 -12.26 -12.32
CA ALA A 65 6.68 -12.68 -12.57
C ALA A 65 6.65 -13.92 -13.46
N SER A 66 5.58 -14.70 -13.36
CA SER A 66 5.34 -15.84 -14.25
C SER A 66 3.91 -15.80 -14.77
N ASP A 67 3.77 -15.94 -16.08
CA ASP A 67 2.51 -15.99 -16.81
C ASP A 67 1.49 -16.93 -16.15
N LYS A 68 1.96 -18.06 -15.64
CA LYS A 68 1.11 -19.06 -14.99
C LYS A 68 0.45 -18.56 -13.69
N LEU A 69 1.15 -17.75 -12.92
CA LEU A 69 0.68 -17.28 -11.60
C LEU A 69 0.24 -15.82 -11.60
N SER A 70 0.68 -15.07 -12.61
CA SER A 70 0.51 -13.63 -12.77
C SER A 70 -0.33 -13.27 -14.00
N ALA A 71 -0.95 -14.24 -14.68
CA ALA A 71 -1.72 -14.06 -15.93
C ALA A 71 -2.71 -12.88 -15.92
N PHE A 72 -3.25 -12.54 -14.75
CA PHE A 72 -4.24 -11.47 -14.59
C PHE A 72 -3.63 -10.21 -13.98
N GLY A 73 -2.38 -9.92 -14.33
CA GLY A 73 -1.60 -8.81 -13.83
C GLY A 73 -1.12 -8.96 -12.38
N CYS A 74 0.02 -8.37 -12.07
CA CYS A 74 0.55 -8.23 -10.72
C CYS A 74 1.62 -7.14 -10.70
N ARG A 75 2.04 -6.71 -9.51
CA ARG A 75 3.12 -5.72 -9.34
C ARG A 75 4.32 -6.36 -8.68
N VAL A 76 5.51 -6.04 -9.16
CA VAL A 76 6.77 -6.22 -8.44
C VAL A 76 7.31 -4.87 -8.04
N THR A 77 7.66 -4.69 -6.77
CA THR A 77 8.46 -3.54 -6.34
C THR A 77 9.90 -3.98 -6.12
N LEU A 78 10.85 -3.24 -6.72
CA LEU A 78 12.28 -3.53 -6.62
C LEU A 78 12.94 -2.70 -5.53
N ASP A 79 13.84 -3.34 -4.80
CA ASP A 79 14.65 -2.71 -3.77
C ASP A 79 16.14 -2.77 -4.14
N SER A 80 16.77 -1.59 -4.23
CA SER A 80 18.19 -1.45 -4.56
C SER A 80 19.13 -1.70 -3.38
N ASP A 81 18.62 -1.83 -2.15
CA ASP A 81 19.39 -2.31 -1.00
C ASP A 81 18.48 -3.04 -0.01
N PRO A 82 18.18 -4.34 -0.24
CA PRO A 82 17.26 -5.12 0.59
C PRO A 82 17.75 -5.36 2.03
N LYS A 83 18.98 -4.94 2.36
CA LYS A 83 19.50 -4.98 3.74
C LYS A 83 19.01 -3.79 4.56
N THR A 84 18.53 -2.73 3.92
CA THR A 84 17.90 -1.62 4.61
C THR A 84 16.52 -2.06 5.10
N THR A 85 16.39 -2.19 6.41
CA THR A 85 15.14 -2.64 7.01
C THR A 85 14.16 -1.47 7.06
N ASN A 86 12.91 -1.69 6.63
CA ASN A 86 11.76 -0.78 6.71
C ASN A 86 11.67 0.33 5.64
N GLN A 87 12.43 0.25 4.55
CA GLN A 87 12.22 1.12 3.39
C GLN A 87 12.68 0.44 2.10
N ILE A 88 12.02 0.76 0.99
CA ILE A 88 12.40 0.31 -0.35
C ILE A 88 13.35 1.37 -0.93
N GLU A 89 14.57 0.99 -1.27
CA GLU A 89 15.59 1.94 -1.71
C GLU A 89 15.54 2.22 -3.21
N ALA A 90 15.66 3.51 -3.55
CA ALA A 90 15.60 3.99 -4.93
C ALA A 90 16.88 3.70 -5.73
N PHE A 91 16.71 3.42 -7.01
CA PHE A 91 17.80 3.26 -7.97
C PHE A 91 18.30 4.63 -8.46
N PRO A 92 19.62 4.83 -8.61
CA PRO A 92 20.17 6.03 -9.24
C PRO A 92 19.85 6.08 -10.74
N ALA A 93 19.73 7.30 -11.28
CA ALA A 93 19.68 7.52 -12.72
C ALA A 93 20.89 6.88 -13.42
N GLY A 94 20.69 6.29 -14.58
CA GLY A 94 21.71 5.56 -15.34
C GLY A 94 21.93 4.11 -14.89
N THR A 95 21.15 3.61 -13.92
CA THR A 95 21.14 2.17 -13.62
C THR A 95 20.67 1.39 -14.84
N SER A 96 21.38 0.32 -15.19
CA SER A 96 21.04 -0.60 -16.28
C SER A 96 20.43 -1.88 -15.70
N PHE A 97 19.30 -2.30 -16.24
CA PHE A 97 18.63 -3.56 -15.94
C PHE A 97 18.74 -4.52 -17.13
N GLU A 98 19.46 -5.59 -16.89
CA GLU A 98 19.51 -6.75 -17.77
C GLU A 98 18.36 -7.69 -17.39
N LEU A 99 17.43 -7.86 -18.32
CA LEU A 99 16.24 -8.68 -18.16
C LEU A 99 16.36 -9.96 -18.97
N GLY A 100 15.62 -10.98 -18.55
CA GLY A 100 15.52 -12.22 -19.30
C GLY A 100 14.14 -12.86 -19.23
N LEU A 101 13.70 -13.47 -20.32
CA LEU A 101 12.49 -14.27 -20.41
C LEU A 101 12.86 -15.75 -20.51
N CYS A 102 12.52 -16.52 -19.48
CA CYS A 102 12.57 -17.97 -19.53
C CYS A 102 11.30 -18.51 -20.17
N VAL A 103 11.43 -19.24 -21.26
CA VAL A 103 10.32 -19.87 -21.98
C VAL A 103 10.32 -21.36 -21.65
N ASP A 104 9.34 -21.82 -20.84
CA ASP A 104 9.16 -23.23 -20.48
C ASP A 104 8.03 -23.83 -21.33
N LYS A 105 8.42 -24.35 -22.51
CA LYS A 105 7.49 -24.89 -23.52
C LYS A 105 6.79 -26.15 -23.06
N ALA A 106 7.42 -26.89 -22.15
CA ALA A 106 6.91 -28.15 -21.62
C ALA A 106 6.27 -28.04 -20.22
N GLY A 107 6.26 -26.84 -19.60
CA GLY A 107 5.74 -26.62 -18.25
C GLY A 107 6.49 -27.41 -17.14
N ARG A 108 7.74 -27.78 -17.40
CA ARG A 108 8.57 -28.68 -16.58
C ARG A 108 9.46 -27.96 -15.56
N GLY A 109 9.42 -26.63 -15.52
CA GLY A 109 10.27 -25.79 -14.67
C GLY A 109 11.67 -25.57 -15.23
N VAL A 110 11.90 -25.80 -16.52
CA VAL A 110 13.22 -25.67 -17.16
C VAL A 110 13.04 -24.86 -18.44
N CYS A 111 13.81 -23.77 -18.57
CA CYS A 111 13.80 -22.94 -19.77
C CYS A 111 14.24 -23.77 -20.98
N ASP A 112 13.35 -23.94 -21.96
CA ASP A 112 13.68 -24.48 -23.28
C ASP A 112 14.47 -23.44 -24.08
N ASP A 113 14.05 -22.18 -23.97
CA ASP A 113 14.76 -21.02 -24.48
C ASP A 113 14.83 -19.93 -23.40
N PHE A 114 15.85 -19.07 -23.48
CA PHE A 114 16.02 -17.93 -22.58
C PHE A 114 16.43 -16.70 -23.40
N TRP A 115 15.56 -15.70 -23.43
CA TRP A 115 15.75 -14.49 -24.22
C TRP A 115 16.20 -13.35 -23.33
N TRP A 116 17.32 -12.74 -23.65
CA TRP A 116 17.94 -11.63 -22.92
C TRP A 116 17.54 -10.30 -23.56
N SER A 117 17.54 -9.24 -22.74
CA SER A 117 17.43 -7.85 -23.21
C SER A 117 18.62 -7.41 -24.06
N ASP A 118 19.79 -8.03 -23.90
CA ASP A 118 20.93 -7.87 -24.81
C ASP A 118 20.84 -8.91 -25.95
N PRO A 119 20.56 -8.49 -27.21
CA PRO A 119 20.45 -9.39 -28.34
C PRO A 119 21.73 -10.17 -28.61
N ASN A 120 22.91 -9.68 -28.19
CA ASN A 120 24.16 -10.39 -28.41
C ASN A 120 24.29 -11.67 -27.56
N LYS A 121 23.43 -11.84 -26.55
CA LYS A 121 23.36 -13.03 -25.70
C LYS A 121 22.31 -14.03 -26.19
N ASN A 122 21.44 -13.61 -27.12
CA ASN A 122 20.41 -14.47 -27.69
C ASN A 122 21.00 -15.43 -28.72
N SER A 123 20.51 -16.67 -28.70
CA SER A 123 21.07 -17.76 -29.53
C SER A 123 20.94 -17.52 -31.04
N ASP A 124 20.00 -16.69 -31.46
CA ASP A 124 19.78 -16.22 -32.82
C ASP A 124 20.26 -14.78 -33.07
N SER A 125 20.86 -14.15 -32.06
CA SER A 125 21.31 -12.76 -32.07
C SER A 125 20.21 -11.73 -32.38
N ALA A 126 18.95 -12.11 -32.20
CA ALA A 126 17.81 -11.23 -32.42
C ALA A 126 17.43 -10.48 -31.14
N ASP A 127 16.79 -9.33 -31.30
CA ASP A 127 16.21 -8.57 -30.20
C ASP A 127 14.80 -9.10 -29.92
N HIS A 128 14.64 -9.68 -28.75
CA HIS A 128 13.39 -10.28 -28.27
C HIS A 128 12.64 -9.36 -27.31
N LEU A 129 13.16 -8.17 -27.02
CA LEU A 129 12.54 -7.21 -26.12
C LEU A 129 12.30 -5.87 -26.83
N LEU A 130 11.04 -5.51 -27.00
CA LEU A 130 10.63 -4.19 -27.47
C LEU A 130 10.41 -3.24 -26.29
N GLN A 131 11.11 -2.10 -26.31
CA GLN A 131 10.92 -1.03 -25.31
C GLN A 131 10.18 0.16 -25.93
N LYS A 132 9.04 0.53 -25.34
CA LYS A 132 8.18 1.61 -25.83
C LYS A 132 7.84 2.59 -24.70
N PRO A 133 8.31 3.86 -24.77
CA PRO A 133 7.89 4.89 -23.82
C PRO A 133 6.39 5.15 -23.89
N ILE A 134 5.75 5.21 -22.72
CA ILE A 134 4.33 5.56 -22.60
C ILE A 134 4.23 7.05 -22.26
N ARG A 135 3.46 7.81 -23.05
CA ARG A 135 3.24 9.26 -22.89
C ARG A 135 4.55 10.04 -22.60
N PRO A 136 5.56 9.94 -23.49
CA PRO A 136 6.92 10.47 -23.25
C PRO A 136 6.98 11.99 -23.03
N GLU A 137 6.00 12.74 -23.52
CA GLU A 137 5.84 14.17 -23.26
C GLU A 137 5.62 14.47 -21.77
N ARG A 138 5.02 13.53 -21.03
CA ARG A 138 4.70 13.66 -19.61
C ARG A 138 5.67 12.88 -18.73
N TYR A 139 5.96 11.63 -19.09
CA TYR A 139 6.79 10.75 -18.26
C TYR A 139 8.25 10.72 -18.66
N ARG A 140 8.67 11.37 -19.76
CA ARG A 140 10.09 11.61 -20.11
C ARG A 140 11.04 10.42 -19.88
N GLY A 141 10.57 9.18 -20.12
CA GLY A 141 11.34 7.95 -19.94
C GLY A 141 11.20 7.23 -18.59
N THR A 142 10.36 7.71 -17.67
CA THR A 142 10.07 7.06 -16.38
C THR A 142 8.94 6.03 -16.44
N LEU A 143 8.31 5.85 -17.61
CA LEU A 143 7.29 4.82 -17.83
C LEU A 143 7.53 4.17 -19.20
N LEU A 144 7.83 2.87 -19.19
CA LEU A 144 8.17 2.07 -20.36
C LEU A 144 7.29 0.83 -20.40
N GLN A 145 6.70 0.56 -21.56
CA GLN A 145 6.20 -0.78 -21.91
C GLN A 145 7.36 -1.63 -22.41
N LEU A 146 7.49 -2.82 -21.85
CA LEU A 146 8.41 -3.87 -22.24
C LEU A 146 7.57 -5.01 -22.82
N GLY A 147 7.70 -5.28 -24.11
CA GLY A 147 7.02 -6.38 -24.79
C GLY A 147 8.04 -7.41 -25.27
N TRP A 148 7.73 -8.69 -25.09
CA TRP A 148 8.63 -9.78 -25.48
C TRP A 148 8.07 -10.61 -26.63
N GLU A 149 9.01 -11.18 -27.40
CA GLU A 149 8.82 -12.31 -28.30
C GLU A 149 9.40 -13.58 -27.66
N ASP A 150 8.58 -14.61 -27.48
CA ASP A 150 8.94 -15.84 -26.79
C ASP A 150 9.53 -16.92 -27.72
N SER A 151 9.60 -16.63 -29.02
CA SER A 151 9.91 -17.59 -30.07
C SER A 151 11.13 -17.22 -30.91
N ARG A 152 11.94 -18.23 -31.25
CA ARG A 152 13.17 -18.09 -32.07
C ARG A 152 12.92 -17.37 -33.39
N ASN A 153 13.86 -16.52 -33.80
CA ASN A 153 13.77 -15.67 -34.99
C ASN A 153 12.58 -14.69 -34.93
N ASN A 154 12.23 -14.23 -33.72
CA ASN A 154 11.16 -13.27 -33.45
C ASN A 154 9.77 -13.71 -33.92
N GLY A 155 9.42 -14.99 -33.74
CA GLY A 155 8.04 -15.45 -33.92
C GLY A 155 7.24 -14.79 -35.05
N ASP A 156 6.18 -14.08 -34.66
CA ASP A 156 5.28 -13.25 -35.45
C ASP A 156 5.59 -11.74 -35.42
N GLN A 157 6.48 -11.28 -34.55
CA GLN A 157 7.04 -9.92 -34.49
C GLN A 157 6.08 -8.83 -33.98
N ASP A 158 5.08 -9.18 -33.17
CA ASP A 158 4.18 -8.24 -32.48
C ASP A 158 4.63 -7.89 -31.05
N PHE A 159 5.46 -8.72 -30.42
CA PHE A 159 6.05 -8.53 -29.09
C PHE A 159 5.01 -8.39 -27.96
N ASP A 160 3.92 -9.15 -28.02
CA ASP A 160 2.88 -9.18 -26.99
C ASP A 160 2.75 -10.51 -26.23
N ASP A 161 3.61 -11.51 -26.52
CA ASP A 161 3.70 -12.75 -25.74
C ASP A 161 3.86 -12.49 -24.24
N THR A 162 4.60 -11.45 -23.85
CA THR A 162 4.69 -11.02 -22.44
C THR A 162 4.86 -9.52 -22.35
N ILE A 163 3.89 -8.83 -21.74
CA ILE A 163 3.91 -7.38 -21.54
C ILE A 163 4.14 -7.03 -20.06
N LEU A 164 5.11 -6.14 -19.84
CA LEU A 164 5.36 -5.52 -18.55
C LEU A 164 5.39 -3.99 -18.69
N TYR A 165 4.95 -3.27 -17.66
CA TYR A 165 5.22 -1.85 -17.51
C TYR A 165 6.30 -1.64 -16.45
N LEU A 166 7.45 -1.13 -16.88
CA LEU A 166 8.49 -0.66 -15.97
C LEU A 166 8.25 0.81 -15.65
N ARG A 167 8.19 1.13 -14.36
CA ARG A 167 8.00 2.48 -13.86
C ARG A 167 9.17 2.89 -12.97
N VAL A 168 9.65 4.10 -13.18
CA VAL A 168 10.50 4.82 -12.25
C VAL A 168 9.59 5.77 -11.49
N GLU A 169 9.28 5.38 -10.26
CA GLU A 169 8.20 5.92 -9.44
C GLU A 169 8.28 7.44 -9.30
N ARG A 170 7.16 8.09 -9.63
CA ARG A 170 6.83 9.43 -9.16
C ARG A 170 5.50 9.32 -8.40
N ASP A 171 5.64 9.36 -7.09
CA ASP A 171 4.57 9.47 -6.11
C ASP A 171 4.86 10.80 -5.40
N SER A 172 4.26 11.86 -5.93
CA SER A 172 4.63 13.24 -5.60
C SER A 172 4.26 13.58 -4.16
N ASP A 173 3.18 13.01 -3.61
CA ASP A 173 2.74 13.25 -2.24
C ASP A 173 3.15 12.15 -1.26
N GLY A 174 3.59 10.98 -1.73
CA GLY A 174 4.14 9.89 -0.94
C GLY A 174 3.10 8.98 -0.31
N ASP A 175 1.90 8.82 -0.89
CA ASP A 175 0.82 7.98 -0.33
C ASP A 175 0.85 6.51 -0.83
N GLY A 176 1.73 6.19 -1.77
CA GLY A 176 1.84 4.86 -2.38
C GLY A 176 0.97 4.64 -3.61
N LEU A 177 0.19 5.64 -4.02
CA LEU A 177 -0.42 5.74 -5.34
C LEU A 177 0.55 6.48 -6.26
N TRP A 178 0.37 6.26 -7.56
CA TRP A 178 1.29 6.83 -8.54
C TRP A 178 0.66 8.03 -9.22
N ASP A 179 1.46 9.07 -9.47
CA ASP A 179 1.00 10.29 -10.14
C ASP A 179 0.22 9.99 -11.44
N ASP A 180 0.61 8.92 -12.14
CA ASP A 180 0.00 8.50 -13.40
C ASP A 180 -1.35 7.81 -13.20
N TRP A 181 -1.46 6.93 -12.22
CA TRP A 181 -2.70 6.30 -11.80
C TRP A 181 -3.71 7.32 -11.31
N GLU A 182 -3.28 8.25 -10.47
CA GLU A 182 -4.15 9.30 -9.94
C GLU A 182 -4.54 10.35 -10.98
N THR A 183 -3.84 10.41 -12.13
CA THR A 183 -4.22 11.33 -13.22
C THR A 183 -4.95 10.65 -14.39
N PHE A 184 -4.71 9.37 -14.63
CA PHE A 184 -5.21 8.68 -15.82
C PHE A 184 -6.05 7.44 -15.53
N GLY A 185 -6.08 6.99 -14.29
CA GLY A 185 -6.64 5.72 -13.89
C GLY A 185 -5.64 4.57 -14.06
N VAL A 186 -6.06 3.42 -13.56
CA VAL A 186 -5.29 2.18 -13.59
C VAL A 186 -5.79 1.32 -14.75
N ASP A 187 -4.85 0.89 -15.57
CA ASP A 187 -5.01 -0.14 -16.59
C ASP A 187 -4.16 -1.33 -16.12
N THR A 188 -4.83 -2.37 -15.62
CA THR A 188 -4.22 -3.53 -14.94
C THR A 188 -3.94 -4.69 -15.88
N ASP A 189 -4.57 -4.74 -17.06
CA ASP A 189 -4.39 -5.79 -18.05
C ASP A 189 -3.84 -5.31 -19.40
N GLY A 190 -3.60 -4.01 -19.54
CA GLY A 190 -2.84 -3.40 -20.64
C GLY A 190 -3.60 -3.32 -21.95
N ASP A 191 -4.91 -3.54 -21.95
CA ASP A 191 -5.72 -3.48 -23.14
C ASP A 191 -5.96 -2.04 -23.65
N GLY A 192 -5.53 -1.05 -22.85
CA GLY A 192 -5.64 0.37 -23.13
C GLY A 192 -6.98 0.98 -22.70
N GLU A 193 -7.87 0.19 -22.12
CA GLU A 193 -9.03 0.61 -21.34
C GLU A 193 -8.62 0.84 -19.87
N ILE A 194 -9.32 1.74 -19.18
CA ILE A 194 -9.03 2.03 -17.77
C ILE A 194 -9.94 1.14 -16.92
N ASP A 195 -9.33 0.24 -16.14
CA ASP A 195 -10.02 -0.65 -15.21
C ASP A 195 -10.50 0.05 -13.93
N LEU A 196 -9.73 1.05 -13.46
CA LEU A 196 -10.04 1.80 -12.24
C LEU A 196 -9.74 3.29 -12.43
N ASP A 197 -10.78 4.08 -12.59
CA ASP A 197 -10.69 5.53 -12.76
C ASP A 197 -10.48 6.24 -11.42
N LEU A 198 -9.27 6.14 -10.86
CA LEU A 198 -8.87 6.87 -9.65
C LEU A 198 -9.08 8.38 -9.73
N PRO A 199 -8.81 9.07 -10.87
CA PRO A 199 -9.14 10.48 -11.01
C PRO A 199 -10.62 10.77 -10.76
N ALA A 200 -11.53 9.96 -11.33
CA ALA A 200 -12.96 10.10 -11.10
C ALA A 200 -13.37 9.77 -9.65
N LEU A 201 -12.62 8.91 -8.97
CA LEU A 201 -12.79 8.62 -7.55
C LEU A 201 -12.20 9.71 -6.63
N GLY A 202 -11.48 10.68 -7.20
CA GLY A 202 -10.97 11.85 -6.48
C GLY A 202 -9.53 11.73 -6.00
N ALA A 203 -8.75 10.79 -6.54
CA ALA A 203 -7.32 10.71 -6.28
C ALA A 203 -6.59 11.96 -6.80
N ASN A 204 -5.50 12.36 -6.15
CA ASN A 204 -4.81 13.60 -6.41
C ASN A 204 -3.30 13.50 -6.14
N PRO A 205 -2.43 13.56 -7.18
CA PRO A 205 -0.98 13.47 -7.01
C PRO A 205 -0.34 14.52 -6.10
N GLY A 206 -1.08 15.58 -5.77
CA GLY A 206 -0.64 16.66 -4.90
C GLY A 206 -1.12 16.54 -3.47
N ARG A 207 -1.92 15.53 -3.11
CA ARG A 207 -2.54 15.37 -1.80
C ARG A 207 -2.83 13.89 -1.51
N LYS A 208 -2.18 13.39 -0.47
CA LYS A 208 -2.25 11.99 -0.06
C LYS A 208 -3.68 11.46 0.04
N ASP A 209 -3.90 10.27 -0.51
CA ASP A 209 -5.13 9.52 -0.55
C ASP A 209 -4.97 8.13 0.08
N ILE A 210 -6.05 7.63 0.69
CA ILE A 210 -6.17 6.24 1.13
C ILE A 210 -7.54 5.73 0.69
N PHE A 211 -7.56 4.58 0.03
CA PHE A 211 -8.79 3.92 -0.41
C PHE A 211 -9.13 2.71 0.47
N LEU A 212 -10.37 2.65 0.94
CA LEU A 212 -10.94 1.52 1.67
C LEU A 212 -12.11 0.94 0.90
N GLU A 213 -12.13 -0.39 0.77
CA GLU A 213 -13.32 -1.13 0.36
C GLU A 213 -13.82 -1.87 1.59
N ILE A 214 -15.04 -1.57 2.00
CA ILE A 214 -15.66 -2.13 3.19
C ILE A 214 -16.81 -3.05 2.79
N ASP A 215 -16.56 -4.35 2.91
CA ASP A 215 -17.59 -5.38 2.86
C ASP A 215 -18.09 -5.67 4.27
N TYR A 216 -19.36 -6.04 4.40
CA TYR A 216 -20.00 -6.21 5.70
C TYR A 216 -20.90 -7.44 5.75
N MET A 217 -20.87 -8.15 6.87
CA MET A 217 -21.77 -9.28 7.07
C MET A 217 -23.23 -8.83 7.10
N GLY A 218 -24.06 -9.58 6.39
CA GLY A 218 -25.51 -9.48 6.48
C GLY A 218 -26.07 -9.86 7.85
N LYS A 219 -27.37 -10.13 7.89
CA LYS A 219 -28.09 -10.34 9.15
C LYS A 219 -27.59 -11.55 9.95
N ALA A 220 -27.26 -11.29 11.21
CA ALA A 220 -27.05 -12.29 12.25
C ALA A 220 -28.38 -12.93 12.70
N LYS A 221 -28.28 -13.99 13.54
CA LYS A 221 -29.45 -14.73 14.05
C LYS A 221 -30.39 -13.87 14.91
N ASP A 222 -29.84 -12.88 15.61
CA ASP A 222 -30.55 -11.88 16.40
C ASP A 222 -31.04 -10.69 15.57
N GLY A 223 -30.74 -10.67 14.27
CA GLY A 223 -31.39 -9.82 13.28
C GLY A 223 -30.70 -8.49 12.97
N HIS A 224 -29.61 -8.13 13.66
CA HIS A 224 -28.76 -7.03 13.22
C HIS A 224 -27.85 -7.45 12.06
N ASP A 225 -27.46 -6.48 11.24
CA ASP A 225 -26.38 -6.63 10.27
C ASP A 225 -25.12 -5.92 10.77
N HIS A 226 -24.02 -6.06 10.02
CA HIS A 226 -22.73 -5.45 10.36
C HIS A 226 -22.42 -4.28 9.43
N LYS A 227 -23.45 -3.69 8.80
CA LYS A 227 -23.24 -2.55 7.93
C LYS A 227 -22.65 -1.39 8.74
N PRO A 228 -21.54 -0.77 8.29
CA PRO A 228 -20.91 0.31 9.05
C PRO A 228 -21.87 1.46 9.33
N ASN A 229 -21.78 2.00 10.54
CA ASN A 229 -22.50 3.21 10.91
C ASN A 229 -21.93 4.39 10.11
N PRO A 230 -22.76 5.11 9.31
CA PRO A 230 -22.29 6.25 8.52
C PRO A 230 -21.62 7.35 9.35
N GLU A 231 -22.07 7.57 10.60
CA GLU A 231 -21.44 8.54 11.51
C GLU A 231 -20.03 8.08 11.91
N ALA A 232 -19.83 6.77 12.11
CA ALA A 232 -18.51 6.23 12.42
C ALA A 232 -17.53 6.46 11.27
N ILE A 233 -17.95 6.15 10.04
CA ILE A 233 -17.16 6.40 8.83
C ILE A 233 -16.80 7.88 8.70
N GLN A 234 -17.77 8.78 8.86
CA GLN A 234 -17.51 10.23 8.78
C GLN A 234 -16.52 10.72 9.83
N ARG A 235 -16.53 10.16 11.05
CA ARG A 235 -15.57 10.51 12.10
C ARG A 235 -14.15 10.12 11.70
N VAL A 236 -13.95 8.96 11.07
CA VAL A 236 -12.63 8.53 10.58
C VAL A 236 -12.18 9.37 9.39
N VAL A 237 -13.06 9.61 8.40
CA VAL A 237 -12.76 10.50 7.27
C VAL A 237 -12.35 11.90 7.75
N ALA A 238 -13.08 12.47 8.72
CA ALA A 238 -12.75 13.75 9.32
C ALA A 238 -11.42 13.73 10.08
N ALA A 239 -11.07 12.62 10.74
CA ALA A 239 -9.78 12.48 11.42
C ALA A 239 -8.60 12.56 10.45
N PHE A 240 -8.65 11.81 9.34
CA PHE A 240 -7.63 11.84 8.29
C PHE A 240 -7.56 13.20 7.59
N ALA A 241 -8.71 13.80 7.26
CA ALA A 241 -8.74 15.13 6.63
C ALA A 241 -8.15 16.23 7.53
N ASN A 242 -8.28 16.10 8.86
CA ASN A 242 -7.74 17.05 9.84
C ASN A 242 -6.34 16.66 10.36
N ALA A 243 -5.73 15.62 9.81
CA ALA A 243 -4.39 15.18 10.22
C ALA A 243 -3.35 16.25 9.82
N PRO A 244 -2.36 16.55 10.67
CA PRO A 244 -1.33 17.55 10.36
C PRO A 244 -0.24 17.00 9.41
N VAL A 245 -0.66 16.32 8.34
CA VAL A 245 0.23 15.72 7.33
C VAL A 245 0.36 16.69 6.17
N PRO A 246 1.56 17.23 5.87
CA PRO A 246 1.74 18.20 4.80
C PRO A 246 1.67 17.53 3.42
N ASN A 247 1.14 18.25 2.44
CA ASN A 247 1.05 17.81 1.06
C ASN A 247 1.82 18.74 0.09
N PRO A 248 2.25 18.24 -1.07
CA PRO A 248 2.89 19.05 -2.11
C PRO A 248 2.06 20.24 -2.59
N ASP A 249 0.72 20.14 -2.57
CA ASP A 249 -0.20 21.23 -2.93
C ASP A 249 -0.27 22.36 -1.87
N GLY A 250 0.42 22.21 -0.74
CA GLY A 250 0.44 23.16 0.37
C GLY A 250 -0.71 22.98 1.37
N SER A 251 -1.62 22.02 1.14
CA SER A 251 -2.65 21.63 2.11
C SER A 251 -2.08 20.74 3.22
N THR A 252 -2.93 20.43 4.19
CA THR A 252 -2.68 19.36 5.17
C THR A 252 -3.81 18.34 5.18
N GLY A 253 -3.51 17.13 5.65
CA GLY A 253 -4.45 16.03 5.82
C GLY A 253 -4.36 15.01 4.70
N ILE A 254 -5.08 13.91 4.88
CA ILE A 254 -5.17 12.80 3.93
C ILE A 254 -6.62 12.67 3.49
N THR A 255 -6.89 12.48 2.21
CA THR A 255 -8.23 12.10 1.75
C THR A 255 -8.44 10.61 2.04
N LEU A 256 -9.45 10.28 2.84
CA LEU A 256 -9.86 8.89 3.03
C LEU A 256 -11.09 8.62 2.17
N HIS A 257 -10.90 7.84 1.12
CA HIS A 257 -11.94 7.38 0.21
C HIS A 257 -12.51 6.07 0.74
N VAL A 258 -13.78 6.07 1.14
CA VAL A 258 -14.44 4.90 1.73
C VAL A 258 -15.58 4.44 0.83
N ASP A 259 -15.44 3.23 0.29
CA ASP A 259 -16.52 2.54 -0.41
C ASP A 259 -17.13 1.47 0.49
N VAL A 260 -18.38 1.65 0.91
CA VAL A 260 -19.13 0.59 1.61
C VAL A 260 -19.81 -0.25 0.55
N SER A 261 -19.20 -1.38 0.25
CA SER A 261 -19.43 -2.18 -0.94
C SER A 261 -20.45 -3.31 -0.68
N ASN A 262 -20.00 -4.55 -0.52
CA ASN A 262 -20.87 -5.72 -0.58
C ASN A 262 -21.41 -6.17 0.79
N GLU A 263 -22.65 -6.68 0.78
CA GLU A 263 -23.13 -7.53 1.86
C GLU A 263 -22.62 -8.96 1.63
N ILE A 264 -21.85 -9.49 2.60
CA ILE A 264 -21.30 -10.86 2.57
C ILE A 264 -22.08 -11.81 3.48
N PRO A 265 -22.03 -13.13 3.26
CA PRO A 265 -22.67 -14.11 4.13
C PRO A 265 -22.21 -13.97 5.58
N HIS A 266 -23.18 -13.96 6.49
CA HIS A 266 -22.91 -13.89 7.92
C HIS A 266 -22.17 -15.15 8.40
N GLN A 267 -21.13 -14.95 9.22
CA GLN A 267 -20.47 -16.00 9.97
C GLN A 267 -20.33 -15.54 11.42
N ASP A 268 -20.77 -16.40 12.36
CA ASP A 268 -20.69 -16.08 13.79
C ASP A 268 -19.23 -15.83 14.23
N ARG A 269 -18.25 -16.50 13.62
CA ARG A 269 -16.82 -16.37 13.94
C ARG A 269 -15.94 -16.68 12.72
N MET A 270 -14.92 -15.87 12.47
CA MET A 270 -13.95 -16.06 11.38
C MET A 270 -12.50 -16.08 11.88
N ILE A 271 -11.59 -16.80 11.20
CA ILE A 271 -10.14 -16.66 11.39
C ILE A 271 -9.62 -15.69 10.33
N PHE A 272 -8.96 -14.61 10.77
CA PHE A 272 -8.44 -13.55 9.90
C PHE A 272 -7.47 -14.04 8.82
N GLY A 273 -6.73 -15.14 9.03
CA GLY A 273 -5.85 -15.68 7.99
C GLY A 273 -6.53 -16.61 6.97
N ARG A 274 -7.69 -17.20 7.29
CA ARG A 274 -8.29 -18.27 6.47
C ARG A 274 -9.63 -17.87 5.88
N GLU A 275 -10.62 -17.63 6.73
CA GLU A 275 -11.96 -17.25 6.26
C GLU A 275 -11.94 -15.86 5.59
N PHE A 276 -11.16 -14.91 6.12
CA PHE A 276 -11.00 -13.60 5.48
C PHE A 276 -10.42 -13.73 4.07
N ALA A 277 -9.32 -14.47 3.91
CA ALA A 277 -8.67 -14.68 2.62
C ALA A 277 -9.60 -15.39 1.61
N ALA A 278 -10.44 -16.31 2.10
CA ALA A 278 -11.45 -16.97 1.25
C ALA A 278 -12.52 -15.98 0.74
N ILE A 279 -12.96 -15.03 1.59
CA ILE A 279 -13.90 -13.98 1.19
C ILE A 279 -13.24 -12.98 0.23
N LYS A 280 -12.03 -12.49 0.54
CA LYS A 280 -11.24 -11.61 -0.35
C LYS A 280 -10.98 -12.27 -1.70
N ALA A 281 -10.80 -13.58 -1.77
CA ALA A 281 -10.55 -14.29 -3.04
C ALA A 281 -11.81 -14.49 -3.90
N ASP A 282 -13.02 -14.34 -3.35
CA ASP A 282 -14.26 -14.54 -4.07
C ASP A 282 -14.50 -13.42 -5.11
N PRO A 283 -14.65 -13.74 -6.41
CA PRO A 283 -14.93 -12.74 -7.46
C PRO A 283 -16.24 -11.96 -7.26
N ALA A 284 -17.15 -12.42 -6.39
CA ALA A 284 -18.37 -11.69 -6.07
C ALA A 284 -18.14 -10.49 -5.12
N TYR A 285 -16.97 -10.43 -4.47
CA TYR A 285 -16.63 -9.44 -3.46
C TYR A 285 -15.43 -8.62 -3.93
N PHE A 286 -14.23 -8.92 -3.40
CA PHE A 286 -13.00 -8.33 -3.88
C PHE A 286 -12.48 -9.10 -5.10
N GLY A 287 -12.09 -10.35 -4.93
CA GLY A 287 -11.69 -11.22 -6.02
C GLY A 287 -10.28 -10.94 -6.56
N ALA A 288 -9.63 -12.00 -7.05
CA ALA A 288 -8.26 -11.89 -7.54
C ALA A 288 -8.12 -11.05 -8.81
N ARG A 289 -9.19 -10.69 -9.54
CA ARG A 289 -9.16 -9.90 -10.78
C ARG A 289 -9.65 -8.46 -10.62
N ASN A 290 -10.03 -8.06 -9.42
CA ASN A 290 -10.52 -6.71 -9.21
C ASN A 290 -9.34 -5.72 -9.20
N PRO A 291 -9.38 -4.67 -10.04
CA PRO A 291 -8.28 -3.71 -10.15
C PRO A 291 -8.02 -2.95 -8.85
N ARG A 292 -9.02 -2.90 -7.94
CA ARG A 292 -8.89 -2.30 -6.61
C ARG A 292 -7.81 -2.95 -5.75
N ARG A 293 -7.41 -4.20 -6.00
CA ARG A 293 -6.36 -4.91 -5.25
C ARG A 293 -5.00 -4.21 -5.22
N PHE A 294 -4.76 -3.25 -6.10
CA PHE A 294 -3.51 -2.48 -6.11
C PHE A 294 -3.57 -1.16 -5.33
N VAL A 295 -4.76 -0.74 -4.92
CA VAL A 295 -5.01 0.61 -4.41
C VAL A 295 -5.74 0.57 -3.06
N TYR A 296 -6.71 -0.33 -2.94
CA TYR A 296 -7.61 -0.41 -1.81
C TYR A 296 -7.06 -1.29 -0.71
N ARG A 297 -7.22 -0.82 0.52
CA ARG A 297 -7.21 -1.68 1.70
C ARG A 297 -8.57 -2.35 1.82
N TYR A 298 -8.58 -3.66 1.97
CA TYR A 298 -9.81 -4.44 2.04
C TYR A 298 -10.23 -4.64 3.50
N VAL A 299 -11.48 -4.27 3.79
CA VAL A 299 -12.04 -4.26 5.14
C VAL A 299 -13.24 -5.18 5.20
N ILE A 300 -13.24 -6.10 6.17
CA ILE A 300 -14.44 -6.86 6.52
C ILE A 300 -15.02 -6.36 7.85
N TYR A 301 -16.26 -5.91 7.82
CA TYR A 301 -17.08 -5.72 9.02
C TYR A 301 -17.78 -7.03 9.36
N GLY A 302 -17.29 -7.70 10.40
CA GLY A 302 -17.76 -9.03 10.81
C GLY A 302 -18.32 -9.08 12.23
N HIS A 303 -18.82 -10.26 12.60
CA HIS A 303 -19.44 -10.50 13.90
C HIS A 303 -18.40 -10.66 15.01
N GLU A 304 -17.53 -11.66 14.87
CA GLU A 304 -16.43 -11.95 15.77
C GLU A 304 -15.29 -12.58 14.96
N TYR A 305 -14.06 -12.35 15.40
CA TYR A 305 -12.90 -13.04 14.86
C TYR A 305 -12.25 -13.92 15.93
N ASP A 306 -11.61 -15.01 15.51
CA ASP A 306 -10.89 -15.92 16.38
C ASP A 306 -9.64 -15.24 16.96
N SER A 307 -9.79 -14.69 18.15
CA SER A 307 -8.72 -14.00 18.87
C SER A 307 -8.35 -14.74 20.16
N PRO A 308 -7.06 -14.90 20.48
CA PRO A 308 -6.64 -15.30 21.82
C PRO A 308 -6.94 -14.19 22.86
N VAL A 309 -7.19 -12.95 22.43
CA VAL A 309 -7.52 -11.81 23.28
C VAL A 309 -9.04 -11.61 23.29
N LYS A 310 -9.68 -11.89 24.42
CA LYS A 310 -11.12 -11.67 24.58
C LYS A 310 -11.44 -10.17 24.54
N GLY A 311 -12.41 -9.78 23.72
CA GLY A 311 -12.93 -8.40 23.67
C GLY A 311 -12.18 -7.44 22.74
N SER A 312 -11.35 -7.95 21.83
CA SER A 312 -10.72 -7.12 20.79
C SER A 312 -11.71 -6.67 19.73
N GLY A 313 -11.75 -5.37 19.43
CA GLY A 313 -12.65 -4.81 18.43
C GLY A 313 -12.27 -5.13 16.98
N GLY A 314 -11.05 -5.58 16.70
CA GLY A 314 -10.63 -5.85 15.32
C GLY A 314 -9.25 -6.51 15.24
N VAL A 315 -8.79 -6.69 14.01
CA VAL A 315 -7.48 -7.21 13.67
C VAL A 315 -7.07 -6.71 12.28
N ALA A 316 -5.78 -6.49 12.08
CA ALA A 316 -5.22 -6.07 10.80
C ALA A 316 -3.85 -6.70 10.57
N GLU A 317 -3.44 -6.71 9.30
CA GLU A 317 -2.03 -6.89 8.95
C GLU A 317 -1.17 -5.73 9.47
N LYS A 318 0.10 -6.01 9.77
CA LYS A 318 1.04 -5.05 10.39
C LYS A 318 2.43 -5.08 9.71
N PRO A 319 2.75 -4.11 8.84
CA PRO A 319 1.80 -3.36 8.00
C PRO A 319 1.16 -4.28 6.95
N GLY A 320 0.19 -3.77 6.19
CA GLY A 320 -0.46 -4.53 5.11
C GLY A 320 -1.62 -3.79 4.48
N ASP A 321 -2.52 -4.51 3.83
CA ASP A 321 -3.71 -3.94 3.18
C ASP A 321 -5.03 -4.55 3.67
N ASP A 322 -4.97 -5.57 4.52
CA ASP A 322 -6.15 -6.26 5.05
C ASP A 322 -6.44 -5.91 6.50
N LEU A 323 -7.72 -5.67 6.81
CA LEU A 323 -8.20 -5.48 8.16
C LEU A 323 -9.65 -5.94 8.37
N MET A 324 -9.98 -6.29 9.61
CA MET A 324 -11.31 -6.72 10.02
C MET A 324 -11.77 -5.93 11.25
N VAL A 325 -12.99 -5.41 11.19
CA VAL A 325 -13.66 -4.73 12.30
C VAL A 325 -14.78 -5.63 12.82
N THR A 326 -14.82 -5.84 14.14
CA THR A 326 -15.86 -6.61 14.83
C THR A 326 -16.55 -5.73 15.87
N LEU A 327 -17.86 -5.55 15.72
CA LEU A 327 -18.63 -4.55 16.45
C LEU A 327 -18.98 -5.01 17.87
N ILE A 328 -17.99 -5.12 18.76
CA ILE A 328 -18.20 -5.56 20.15
C ILE A 328 -19.00 -4.53 20.98
N ARG A 329 -19.03 -3.26 20.56
CA ARG A 329 -19.75 -2.18 21.24
C ARG A 329 -20.56 -1.35 20.24
N PRO A 330 -21.91 -1.33 20.32
CA PRO A 330 -22.73 -0.61 19.35
C PRO A 330 -22.76 0.90 19.67
N SER A 331 -21.72 1.62 19.24
CA SER A 331 -21.74 3.08 19.17
C SER A 331 -20.85 3.57 18.03
N ALA A 332 -21.25 4.67 17.39
CA ALA A 332 -20.46 5.28 16.31
C ALA A 332 -19.04 5.65 16.75
N GLN A 333 -18.86 6.02 18.03
CA GLN A 333 -17.54 6.33 18.59
C GLN A 333 -16.64 5.08 18.67
N ALA A 334 -17.17 3.98 19.22
CA ALA A 334 -16.39 2.75 19.40
C ALA A 334 -16.04 2.11 18.06
N GLU A 335 -16.98 2.14 17.12
CA GLU A 335 -16.78 1.67 15.75
C GLU A 335 -15.73 2.53 15.02
N ALA A 336 -15.85 3.86 15.04
CA ALA A 336 -14.88 4.75 14.40
C ALA A 336 -13.47 4.56 14.96
N GLY A 337 -13.34 4.45 16.28
CA GLY A 337 -12.05 4.22 16.90
C GLY A 337 -11.47 2.85 16.63
N THR A 338 -12.31 1.84 16.40
CA THR A 338 -11.86 0.50 16.01
C THR A 338 -11.39 0.48 14.55
N LEU A 339 -12.19 1.02 13.62
CA LEU A 339 -11.77 1.17 12.22
C LEU A 339 -10.46 1.95 12.11
N MET A 340 -10.34 3.08 12.82
CA MET A 340 -9.11 3.89 12.79
C MET A 340 -7.91 3.18 13.44
N HIS A 341 -8.14 2.37 14.48
CA HIS A 341 -7.09 1.56 15.12
C HIS A 341 -6.54 0.50 14.17
N GLU A 342 -7.42 -0.29 13.56
CA GLU A 342 -7.01 -1.34 12.63
C GLU A 342 -6.41 -0.75 11.34
N LEU A 343 -6.93 0.37 10.85
CA LEU A 343 -6.32 1.10 9.74
C LEU A 343 -4.91 1.60 10.11
N GLY A 344 -4.70 2.06 11.34
CA GLY A 344 -3.38 2.46 11.81
C GLY A 344 -2.36 1.31 11.80
N HIS A 345 -2.79 0.09 12.09
CA HIS A 345 -1.95 -1.11 11.96
C HIS A 345 -1.49 -1.36 10.51
N THR A 346 -2.39 -1.21 9.53
CA THR A 346 -2.01 -1.32 8.11
C THR A 346 -1.02 -0.23 7.67
N LEU A 347 -0.98 0.90 8.39
CA LEU A 347 -0.03 2.00 8.20
C LEU A 347 1.25 1.84 9.03
N GLY A 348 1.43 0.71 9.71
CA GLY A 348 2.63 0.38 10.49
C GLY A 348 2.68 1.01 11.88
N LEU A 349 1.55 1.51 12.42
CA LEU A 349 1.48 2.00 13.79
C LEU A 349 1.23 0.86 14.77
N ASP A 350 1.93 0.89 15.90
CA ASP A 350 1.70 -0.02 17.03
C ASP A 350 1.05 0.69 18.23
N HIS A 351 0.71 -0.08 19.27
CA HIS A 351 -0.08 0.40 20.41
C HIS A 351 0.59 1.48 21.26
N GLY A 352 1.92 1.59 21.21
CA GLY A 352 2.73 2.65 21.80
C GLY A 352 3.28 3.66 20.78
N GLY A 353 2.85 3.56 19.52
CA GLY A 353 3.26 4.42 18.39
C GLY A 353 4.38 3.81 17.56
N GLY A 354 5.50 3.46 18.18
CA GLY A 354 6.63 2.77 17.53
C GLY A 354 7.04 1.48 18.24
N ASP A 355 6.23 1.04 19.20
CA ASP A 355 6.40 -0.16 19.99
C ASP A 355 5.03 -0.75 20.34
N ASP A 356 4.99 -2.02 20.73
CA ASP A 356 3.76 -2.74 21.10
C ASP A 356 3.36 -2.53 22.58
N VAL A 357 3.88 -1.47 23.24
CA VAL A 357 3.59 -1.21 24.65
C VAL A 357 2.18 -0.69 24.79
N ASN A 358 1.33 -1.57 25.30
CA ASN A 358 -0.06 -1.29 25.56
C ASN A 358 -0.28 -0.26 26.67
N ASN A 359 -1.28 0.60 26.49
CA ASN A 359 -1.72 1.57 27.49
C ASN A 359 -0.61 2.55 27.93
N LYS A 360 0.30 2.93 27.04
CA LYS A 360 1.36 3.91 27.33
C LYS A 360 0.76 5.30 27.66
N PRO A 361 0.89 5.84 28.90
CA PRO A 361 0.18 7.06 29.30
C PRO A 361 0.55 8.32 28.49
N ASN A 362 1.78 8.38 27.98
CA ASN A 362 2.29 9.45 27.12
C ASN A 362 2.04 9.17 25.61
N TYR A 363 1.27 8.16 25.24
CA TYR A 363 0.88 7.94 23.85
C TYR A 363 -0.62 8.14 23.67
N ARG A 364 -0.99 9.37 23.28
CA ARG A 364 -2.39 9.81 23.18
C ARG A 364 -2.87 9.67 21.75
N SER A 365 -3.34 8.47 21.43
CA SER A 365 -3.70 8.02 20.07
C SER A 365 -4.81 6.98 20.18
N VAL A 366 -5.70 6.85 19.20
CA VAL A 366 -6.64 5.72 19.11
C VAL A 366 -5.95 4.35 19.01
N MET A 367 -4.68 4.32 18.58
CA MET A 367 -3.83 3.12 18.64
C MET A 367 -3.59 2.63 20.07
N ASN A 368 -3.73 3.51 21.07
CA ASN A 368 -3.65 3.12 22.47
C ASN A 368 -5.02 2.61 22.95
N TYR A 369 -5.07 1.40 23.50
CA TYR A 369 -6.32 0.80 24.00
C TYR A 369 -7.10 1.68 24.99
N ARG A 370 -6.46 2.61 25.72
CA ARG A 370 -7.16 3.59 26.57
C ARG A 370 -8.09 4.53 25.80
N HIS A 371 -7.84 4.72 24.51
CA HIS A 371 -8.50 5.71 23.66
C HIS A 371 -9.24 5.07 22.49
N GLN A 372 -9.11 3.76 22.23
CA GLN A 372 -9.76 3.08 21.12
C GLN A 372 -11.28 3.35 21.11
N PHE A 373 -11.99 3.09 22.21
CA PHE A 373 -13.47 3.21 22.20
C PHE A 373 -14.00 4.59 22.61
N SER A 374 -13.27 5.32 23.45
CA SER A 374 -13.69 6.61 23.98
C SER A 374 -13.18 7.79 23.14
N GLY A 375 -12.12 7.59 22.36
CA GLY A 375 -11.37 8.64 21.68
C GLY A 375 -10.25 9.25 22.54
N VAL A 376 -9.47 10.11 21.89
CA VAL A 376 -8.43 10.93 22.52
C VAL A 376 -9.09 12.19 23.09
N PRO A 377 -8.88 12.54 24.38
CA PRO A 377 -9.48 13.73 24.96
C PRO A 377 -8.93 15.00 24.31
N TYR A 378 -9.78 16.00 24.06
CA TYR A 378 -9.37 17.35 23.70
C TYR A 378 -8.89 18.08 24.97
N TRP A 379 -7.59 18.33 25.10
CA TRP A 379 -7.12 19.39 26.00
C TRP A 379 -6.80 20.69 25.22
N GLU A 380 -6.83 20.63 23.89
CA GLU A 380 -6.60 21.78 23.01
C GLU A 380 -7.87 22.62 22.86
N LYS A 381 -8.33 23.27 23.92
CA LYS A 381 -8.64 24.68 23.72
C LYS A 381 -7.27 25.34 23.59
N VAL A 382 -6.91 25.65 22.35
CA VAL A 382 -5.89 26.61 21.99
C VAL A 382 -5.91 27.70 23.03
N SER A 383 -4.79 27.89 23.71
CA SER A 383 -4.49 29.12 24.40
C SER A 383 -4.68 30.28 23.40
N THR A 384 -5.87 30.87 23.35
CA THR A 384 -5.92 32.31 23.17
C THR A 384 -5.23 32.83 24.42
N VAL A 385 -3.93 33.07 24.28
CA VAL A 385 -3.19 33.85 25.26
C VAL A 385 -3.92 35.19 25.30
N GLY A 386 -4.76 35.38 26.32
CA GLY A 386 -5.17 36.72 26.69
C GLY A 386 -3.89 37.51 26.90
N ALA A 387 -3.86 38.75 26.43
CA ALA A 387 -2.67 39.63 26.42
C ALA A 387 -1.99 39.85 27.80
N SER A 388 -2.49 39.22 28.87
CA SER A 388 -2.02 39.29 30.25
C SER A 388 -1.11 38.13 30.70
N GLY A 389 -0.92 37.05 29.92
CA GLY A 389 -0.02 35.96 30.30
C GLY A 389 -0.46 35.12 31.51
N GLU A 390 -1.76 35.10 31.83
CA GLU A 390 -2.31 34.30 32.92
C GLU A 390 -2.62 32.88 32.46
N ALA A 391 -2.28 31.87 33.28
CA ALA A 391 -2.61 30.48 33.01
C ALA A 391 -4.14 30.30 33.01
N VAL A 392 -4.71 29.92 31.86
CA VAL A 392 -6.14 29.60 31.76
C VAL A 392 -6.41 28.37 32.62
N ARG A 393 -7.19 28.54 33.69
CA ARG A 393 -7.65 27.43 34.53
C ARG A 393 -8.77 26.70 33.81
N PHE A 394 -8.66 25.38 33.74
CA PHE A 394 -9.72 24.48 33.25
C PHE A 394 -11.02 24.73 34.01
N ASN A 395 -12.13 24.94 33.29
CA ASN A 395 -13.47 25.07 33.88
C ASN A 395 -14.31 23.82 33.53
N PRO A 396 -14.43 22.84 34.43
CA PRO A 396 -15.15 21.58 34.16
C PRO A 396 -16.64 21.75 33.86
N ASP A 397 -17.25 22.90 34.18
CA ASP A 397 -18.67 23.15 33.98
C ASP A 397 -18.98 23.83 32.62
N GLU A 398 -17.96 24.40 31.96
CA GLU A 398 -18.09 25.09 30.65
C GLU A 398 -17.24 24.45 29.54
N ASP A 399 -16.18 23.75 29.90
CA ASP A 399 -15.32 23.01 28.98
C ASP A 399 -15.88 21.58 28.83
N THR A 400 -16.62 21.36 27.75
CA THR A 400 -17.00 20.00 27.37
C THR A 400 -15.73 19.21 27.04
N PHE A 401 -15.52 18.07 27.72
CA PHE A 401 -14.57 17.07 27.26
C PHE A 401 -15.08 16.54 25.92
N SER A 402 -14.64 17.15 24.82
CA SER A 402 -14.80 16.53 23.51
C SER A 402 -13.73 15.43 23.39
N TYR A 403 -14.13 14.27 22.89
CA TYR A 403 -13.20 13.21 22.55
C TYR A 403 -13.16 13.13 21.03
N ARG A 404 -11.95 13.13 20.47
CA ARG A 404 -11.74 12.97 19.03
C ARG A 404 -11.26 11.57 18.71
N ILE A 405 -11.67 11.04 17.56
CA ILE A 405 -11.02 9.88 16.95
C ILE A 405 -9.83 10.44 16.19
N ASP A 406 -8.62 10.13 16.65
CA ASP A 406 -7.39 10.69 16.08
C ASP A 406 -6.14 9.91 16.48
N PHE A 407 -5.12 9.93 15.63
CA PHE A 407 -3.78 9.51 16.02
C PHE A 407 -3.10 10.58 16.87
N SER A 408 -1.96 10.24 17.45
CA SER A 408 -1.18 11.23 18.20
C SER A 408 -0.64 12.29 17.26
N ARG A 409 -0.91 13.56 17.58
CA ARG A 409 -0.36 14.73 16.86
C ARG A 409 0.98 15.19 17.40
N LEU A 410 1.40 14.64 18.55
CA LEU A 410 2.52 15.14 19.34
C LEU A 410 3.31 13.95 19.87
N VAL A 411 4.63 14.07 19.83
CA VAL A 411 5.52 13.18 20.58
C VAL A 411 5.62 13.74 22.00
N LEU A 412 5.05 13.03 22.96
CA LEU A 412 5.24 13.34 24.38
C LEU A 412 6.54 12.71 24.87
N PRO A 413 7.25 13.33 25.83
CA PRO A 413 8.49 12.78 26.34
C PRO A 413 8.27 11.40 26.98
N ASP A 414 9.31 10.56 26.94
CA ASP A 414 9.28 9.25 27.61
C ASP A 414 9.04 9.41 29.11
N LEU A 415 8.28 8.47 29.67
CA LEU A 415 8.02 8.44 31.09
C LEU A 415 9.20 7.81 31.81
N ASN A 416 9.89 8.60 32.62
CA ASN A 416 10.83 8.07 33.59
C ASN A 416 10.06 7.74 34.88
N GLU A 417 9.77 6.47 35.12
CA GLU A 417 9.05 6.01 36.32
C GLU A 417 9.75 6.39 37.63
N ALA A 418 11.07 6.57 37.62
CA ALA A 418 11.83 7.02 38.79
C ALA A 418 11.69 8.52 39.10
N GLU A 419 11.17 9.30 38.15
CA GLU A 419 11.03 10.77 38.23
C GLU A 419 9.59 11.23 37.98
N LEU A 420 8.64 10.29 37.99
CA LEU A 420 7.23 10.56 37.73
C LEU A 420 6.63 11.35 38.91
N ASN A 421 6.29 12.60 38.65
CA ASN A 421 5.64 13.50 39.60
C ASN A 421 4.17 13.69 39.22
N GLU A 422 3.25 13.17 40.04
CA GLU A 422 1.80 13.28 39.82
C GLU A 422 1.28 14.73 39.79
N ARG A 423 2.10 15.71 40.17
CA ARG A 423 1.75 17.14 40.11
C ARG A 423 2.07 17.79 38.75
N ASP A 424 2.93 17.18 37.95
CA ASP A 424 3.38 17.76 36.69
C ASP A 424 2.58 17.12 35.52
N PRO A 425 1.82 17.91 34.75
CA PRO A 425 1.14 17.39 33.57
C PRO A 425 2.16 16.90 32.54
N LEU A 426 1.80 15.88 31.77
CA LEU A 426 2.58 15.46 30.58
C LEU A 426 2.41 16.53 29.48
N ILE A 427 3.30 17.52 29.47
CA ILE A 427 3.28 18.63 28.52
C ILE A 427 4.21 18.30 27.34
N PRO A 428 3.83 18.59 26.07
CA PRO A 428 4.74 18.44 24.93
C PRO A 428 6.00 19.27 25.13
N VAL A 429 7.18 18.68 24.92
CA VAL A 429 8.43 19.44 24.98
C VAL A 429 8.49 20.34 23.74
N THR A 430 8.63 21.64 23.94
CA THR A 430 8.86 22.64 22.88
C THR A 430 10.27 22.50 22.31
N SER A 431 10.53 21.41 21.62
CA SER A 431 11.73 21.20 20.79
C SER A 431 11.30 21.17 19.32
N PRO A 432 12.13 21.66 18.38
CA PRO A 432 11.75 21.76 16.97
C PRO A 432 11.34 20.37 16.44
N PRO A 433 10.45 20.32 15.43
CA PRO A 433 9.78 19.10 15.02
C PRO A 433 10.82 18.03 14.68
N VAL A 434 10.91 17.02 15.54
CA VAL A 434 11.45 15.72 15.13
C VAL A 434 10.43 15.21 14.13
N ARG A 435 10.85 15.11 12.87
CA ARG A 435 10.04 14.65 11.75
C ARG A 435 9.30 13.36 12.15
N THR A 436 8.00 13.46 12.38
CA THR A 436 7.11 12.31 12.26
C THR A 436 7.12 11.94 10.78
N ARG A 437 7.76 10.81 10.46
CA ARG A 437 7.71 10.24 9.11
C ARG A 437 6.28 9.73 8.90
N PHE A 438 5.54 10.41 8.02
CA PHE A 438 4.45 9.82 7.26
C PHE A 438 5.00 9.53 5.87
#